data_AF-A0A1Q7YD61-F1
#
_entry.id   AF-A0A1Q7YD61-F1
#
_cell.length_a   1.000
_cell.length_b   1.000
_cell.length_c   1.000
_cell.angle_alpha   90.00
_cell.angle_beta   90.00
_cell.angle_gamma   90.00
#
_symmetry.space_group_name_H-M   'P 1'
#
loop_
_entity.id
_entity.type
_entity.pdbx_description
1 polymer ?
#
loop_
_entity_poly.entity_id
_entity_poly.type
_entity_poly.pdbx_seq_one_letter_code
_entity_poly.pdbx_strand_id
1 'polypeptide(L)'
;MTNENRSESLVDALDKIGQTLKAGEESKAVLKAIDKLREDLENKAAEDNKAVMEALDKLYDLFASYSEPGDIEYPKIANGPVELVLAFNNHEHIKLEGPDEAPYFSSHGPLTDLQFNEIPGSWVDTTFPVDPSKFGETGTWPPTQVQPFDRPPVDNTNTTNHGYSKQAYFFNDHVDSFVTVGPSLPKIVRTSNGGAQFWVGSIGVIAQGTGKYEGARGVTTYVGSGYFDYWPTAFPEQIALLRAGFKALIGTYLKVVLRDNVAEQSSGEDSPPAYEESQGTGDEWEAAQQDSEASIELGEEERDFGGQPKSKRRRS
;
A
#
# COMPACT_ATOMS: atom_id res chain seq x y z
N MET A 1 -58.14 8.43 -9.30
CA MET A 1 -56.86 8.73 -8.61
C MET A 1 -56.34 10.02 -9.20
N THR A 2 -56.27 11.08 -8.40
CA THR A 2 -55.84 12.43 -8.81
C THR A 2 -54.31 12.48 -9.02
N ASN A 3 -53.83 13.43 -9.83
CA ASN A 3 -52.42 13.59 -10.19
C ASN A 3 -51.50 13.81 -8.97
N GLU A 4 -51.99 14.45 -7.91
CA GLU A 4 -51.24 14.68 -6.66
C GLU A 4 -50.84 13.37 -5.96
N ASN A 5 -51.73 12.37 -5.94
CA ASN A 5 -51.42 11.07 -5.31
C ASN A 5 -50.35 10.27 -6.09
N ARG A 6 -50.08 10.63 -7.36
CA ARG A 6 -49.04 9.99 -8.17
C ARG A 6 -47.67 10.61 -7.91
N SER A 7 -47.57 11.93 -7.73
CA SER A 7 -46.30 12.60 -7.44
C SER A 7 -45.79 12.27 -6.05
N GLU A 8 -46.67 12.20 -5.03
CA GLU A 8 -46.27 11.75 -3.69
C GLU A 8 -45.75 10.31 -3.70
N SER A 9 -46.39 9.41 -4.47
CA SER A 9 -45.92 8.01 -4.56
C SER A 9 -44.57 7.86 -5.27
N LEU A 10 -44.22 8.82 -6.14
CA LEU A 10 -42.96 8.85 -6.88
C LEU A 10 -41.84 9.46 -6.04
N VAL A 11 -42.14 10.50 -5.25
CA VAL A 11 -41.23 11.08 -4.26
C VAL A 11 -40.91 10.07 -3.16
N ASP A 12 -41.92 9.35 -2.64
CA ASP A 12 -41.71 8.28 -1.65
C ASP A 12 -40.89 7.11 -2.24
N ALA A 13 -41.06 6.80 -3.53
CA ALA A 13 -40.26 5.79 -4.21
C ALA A 13 -38.80 6.26 -4.38
N LEU A 14 -38.57 7.53 -4.68
CA LEU A 14 -37.24 8.13 -4.79
C LEU A 14 -36.55 8.24 -3.42
N ASP A 15 -37.26 8.59 -2.36
CA ASP A 15 -36.75 8.59 -0.99
C ASP A 15 -36.39 7.18 -0.52
N LYS A 16 -37.21 6.17 -0.86
CA LYS A 16 -36.86 4.76 -0.61
C LYS A 16 -35.64 4.31 -1.41
N ILE A 17 -35.49 4.75 -2.65
CA ILE A 17 -34.29 4.47 -3.46
C ILE A 17 -33.06 5.15 -2.83
N GLY A 18 -33.16 6.41 -2.41
CA GLY A 18 -32.11 7.13 -1.68
C GLY A 18 -31.73 6.47 -0.35
N GLN A 19 -32.70 5.90 0.37
CA GLN A 19 -32.45 5.15 1.61
C GLN A 19 -31.84 3.76 1.35
N THR A 20 -32.25 3.08 0.28
CA THR A 20 -31.72 1.75 -0.09
C THR A 20 -30.30 1.84 -0.67
N LEU A 21 -29.95 2.95 -1.34
CA LEU A 21 -28.63 3.18 -1.93
C LEU A 21 -27.55 3.64 -0.94
N LYS A 22 -27.91 3.93 0.32
CA LYS A 22 -26.94 3.99 1.43
C LYS A 22 -26.18 2.66 1.62
N ALA A 23 -26.58 1.58 0.95
CA ALA A 23 -25.98 0.25 1.01
C ALA A 23 -24.93 -0.09 -0.09
N GLY A 24 -24.50 0.86 -0.92
CA GLY A 24 -23.08 0.88 -1.34
C GLY A 24 -22.60 0.40 -2.71
N GLU A 25 -23.40 -0.06 -3.69
CA GLU A 25 -22.78 -0.67 -4.91
C GLU A 25 -22.90 0.06 -6.28
N GLU A 26 -23.73 1.08 -6.50
CA GLU A 26 -24.03 1.50 -7.90
C GLU A 26 -23.93 3.01 -8.25
N SER A 27 -22.97 3.75 -7.68
CA SER A 27 -22.94 5.23 -7.80
C SER A 27 -22.87 5.77 -9.25
N LYS A 28 -22.17 5.11 -10.20
CA LYS A 28 -22.03 5.60 -11.59
C LYS A 28 -23.23 5.28 -12.48
N ALA A 29 -23.86 4.12 -12.30
CA ALA A 29 -25.08 3.77 -13.02
C ALA A 29 -26.26 4.64 -12.57
N VAL A 30 -26.29 4.98 -11.28
CA VAL A 30 -27.28 5.87 -10.66
C VAL A 30 -27.16 7.30 -11.17
N LEU A 31 -25.95 7.88 -11.25
CA LEU A 31 -25.76 9.22 -11.82
C LEU A 31 -26.24 9.29 -13.29
N LYS A 32 -25.89 8.29 -14.09
CA LYS A 32 -26.34 8.21 -15.49
C LYS A 32 -27.86 8.02 -15.64
N ALA A 33 -28.49 7.34 -14.68
CA ALA A 33 -29.94 7.19 -14.63
C ALA A 33 -30.64 8.49 -14.19
N ILE A 34 -30.04 9.24 -13.27
CA ILE A 34 -30.49 10.58 -12.84
C ILE A 34 -30.40 11.58 -14.00
N ASP A 35 -29.28 11.62 -14.72
CA ASP A 35 -29.11 12.50 -15.89
C ASP A 35 -30.13 12.19 -16.99
N LYS A 36 -30.40 10.90 -17.23
CA LYS A 36 -31.39 10.47 -18.22
C LYS A 36 -32.82 10.82 -17.79
N LEU A 37 -33.14 10.67 -16.51
CA LEU A 37 -34.44 11.08 -15.96
C LEU A 37 -34.63 12.59 -16.03
N ARG A 38 -33.57 13.36 -15.81
CA ARG A 38 -33.54 14.82 -15.97
C ARG A 38 -33.87 15.21 -17.42
N GLU A 39 -33.16 14.62 -18.38
CA GLU A 39 -33.38 14.87 -19.83
C GLU A 39 -34.81 14.49 -20.28
N ASP A 40 -35.35 13.37 -19.77
CA ASP A 40 -36.71 12.92 -20.07
C ASP A 40 -37.80 13.83 -19.45
N LEU A 41 -37.51 14.48 -18.31
CA LEU A 41 -38.44 15.38 -17.61
C LEU A 41 -38.40 16.81 -18.16
N GLU A 42 -37.24 17.29 -18.61
CA GLU A 42 -37.11 18.60 -19.30
C GLU A 42 -37.90 18.63 -20.62
N ASN A 43 -38.06 17.48 -21.27
CA ASN A 43 -38.84 17.33 -22.52
C ASN A 43 -40.37 17.24 -22.31
N LYS A 44 -40.88 17.15 -21.07
CA LYS A 44 -42.32 17.06 -20.76
C LYS A 44 -42.78 18.24 -19.90
N ALA A 45 -43.51 19.16 -20.52
CA ALA A 45 -44.34 20.25 -19.95
C ALA A 45 -43.90 20.77 -18.55
N ALA A 46 -43.21 21.91 -18.57
CA ALA A 46 -42.34 22.44 -17.53
C ALA A 46 -42.97 22.90 -16.19
N GLU A 47 -44.29 22.82 -15.96
CA GLU A 47 -44.88 23.38 -14.72
C GLU A 47 -45.05 22.36 -13.58
N ASP A 48 -45.17 21.07 -13.85
CA ASP A 48 -45.45 20.04 -12.81
C ASP A 48 -44.19 19.34 -12.25
N ASN A 49 -43.00 19.59 -12.82
CA ASN A 49 -41.78 18.81 -12.51
C ASN A 49 -40.75 19.57 -11.66
N LYS A 50 -41.02 20.81 -11.23
CA LYS A 50 -40.03 21.66 -10.54
C LYS A 50 -39.51 21.02 -9.24
N ALA A 51 -40.39 20.42 -8.44
CA ALA A 51 -40.00 19.74 -7.19
C ALA A 51 -39.15 18.48 -7.44
N VAL A 52 -39.39 17.78 -8.56
CA VAL A 52 -38.62 16.60 -8.95
C VAL A 52 -37.24 17.02 -9.47
N MET A 53 -37.16 18.08 -10.26
CA MET A 53 -35.90 18.66 -10.72
C MET A 53 -35.06 19.18 -9.55
N GLU A 54 -35.66 19.88 -8.59
CA GLU A 54 -34.96 20.32 -7.37
C GLU A 54 -34.48 19.13 -6.50
N ALA A 55 -35.21 18.01 -6.48
CA ALA A 55 -34.77 16.80 -5.79
C ALA A 55 -33.61 16.10 -6.53
N LEU A 56 -33.65 16.08 -7.87
CA LEU A 56 -32.57 15.54 -8.70
C LEU A 56 -31.31 16.43 -8.62
N ASP A 57 -31.46 17.75 -8.63
CA ASP A 57 -30.35 18.70 -8.44
C ASP A 57 -29.73 18.56 -7.04
N LYS A 58 -30.54 18.40 -5.98
CA LYS A 58 -30.02 18.11 -4.62
C LYS A 58 -29.28 16.78 -4.53
N LEU A 59 -29.77 15.75 -5.22
CA LEU A 59 -29.08 14.46 -5.30
C LEU A 59 -27.77 14.62 -6.08
N TYR A 60 -27.79 15.35 -7.19
CA TYR A 60 -26.60 15.66 -7.98
C TYR A 60 -25.56 16.44 -7.17
N ASP A 61 -25.95 17.51 -6.47
CA ASP A 61 -25.08 18.30 -5.59
C ASP A 61 -24.52 17.46 -4.44
N LEU A 62 -25.35 16.58 -3.85
CA LEU A 62 -24.91 15.64 -2.82
C LEU A 62 -23.88 14.66 -3.38
N PHE A 63 -24.09 14.10 -4.57
CA PHE A 63 -23.12 13.20 -5.21
C PHE A 63 -21.85 13.93 -5.68
N ALA A 64 -21.96 15.15 -6.19
CA ALA A 64 -20.85 15.99 -6.58
C ALA A 64 -19.98 16.39 -5.38
N SER A 65 -20.60 16.61 -4.20
CA SER A 65 -19.88 16.87 -2.94
C SER A 65 -19.10 15.67 -2.38
N TYR A 66 -19.30 14.47 -2.94
CA TYR A 66 -18.51 13.27 -2.61
C TYR A 66 -17.40 12.99 -3.62
N SER A 67 -17.26 13.83 -4.65
CA SER A 67 -16.30 13.63 -5.71
C SER A 67 -15.91 14.97 -6.32
N GLU A 68 -15.20 15.80 -5.55
CA GLU A 68 -14.36 16.81 -6.18
C GLU A 68 -13.26 16.10 -7.00
N PRO A 69 -12.88 16.60 -8.18
CA PRO A 69 -11.71 16.11 -8.89
C PRO A 69 -10.47 16.26 -8.01
N GLY A 70 -9.94 15.15 -7.49
CA GLY A 70 -8.80 15.14 -6.57
C GLY A 70 -9.13 14.74 -5.12
N ASP A 71 -10.39 14.41 -4.79
CA ASP A 71 -10.72 13.86 -3.48
C ASP A 71 -10.18 12.43 -3.33
N ILE A 72 -9.26 12.28 -2.38
CA ILE A 72 -8.66 11.00 -1.99
C ILE A 72 -9.43 10.32 -0.85
N GLU A 73 -10.51 10.93 -0.35
CA GLU A 73 -11.23 10.46 0.84
C GLU A 73 -12.42 9.53 0.49
N TYR A 74 -12.46 8.33 1.09
CA TYR A 74 -13.47 7.31 0.80
C TYR A 74 -14.27 6.91 2.05
N PRO A 75 -15.21 7.75 2.54
CA PRO A 75 -15.95 7.50 3.79
C PRO A 75 -16.79 6.22 3.75
N LYS A 76 -17.11 5.68 2.57
CA LYS A 76 -17.85 4.41 2.42
C LYS A 76 -17.01 3.16 2.71
N ILE A 77 -15.68 3.29 2.73
CA ILE A 77 -14.72 2.22 3.08
C ILE A 77 -14.33 2.32 4.56
N ALA A 78 -14.66 3.43 5.22
CA ALA A 78 -14.42 3.63 6.62
C ALA A 78 -15.24 2.63 7.45
N ASN A 79 -14.59 1.89 8.34
CA ASN A 79 -15.25 0.94 9.24
C ASN A 79 -15.88 1.63 10.44
N GLY A 80 -15.46 2.86 10.76
CA GLY A 80 -15.91 3.60 11.93
C GLY A 80 -16.02 5.10 11.67
N PRO A 81 -16.72 5.84 12.54
CA PRO A 81 -17.08 7.23 12.31
C PRO A 81 -15.90 8.22 12.35
N VAL A 82 -14.76 7.81 12.92
CA VAL A 82 -13.55 8.63 13.04
C VAL A 82 -12.41 8.16 12.13
N GLU A 83 -12.65 7.10 11.34
CA GLU A 83 -11.68 6.58 10.40
C GLU A 83 -11.75 7.38 9.09
N LEU A 84 -10.64 8.00 8.74
CA LEU A 84 -10.38 8.59 7.44
C LEU A 84 -9.74 7.52 6.53
N VAL A 85 -10.29 7.34 5.33
CA VAL A 85 -9.72 6.43 4.33
C VAL A 85 -9.16 7.25 3.17
N LEU A 86 -7.86 7.12 2.92
CA LEU A 86 -7.21 7.73 1.76
C LEU A 86 -6.94 6.66 0.70
N ALA A 87 -7.27 6.92 -0.57
CA ALA A 87 -6.85 6.06 -1.68
C ALA A 87 -6.38 6.88 -2.88
N PHE A 88 -5.20 6.53 -3.38
CA PHE A 88 -4.54 7.19 -4.50
C PHE A 88 -3.57 6.22 -5.17
N ASN A 89 -3.07 6.57 -6.35
CA ASN A 89 -1.93 5.88 -6.94
C ASN A 89 -0.66 6.71 -6.79
N ASN A 90 0.48 6.04 -6.70
CA ASN A 90 1.80 6.66 -6.78
C ASN A 90 2.38 6.34 -8.16
N HIS A 91 2.80 7.37 -8.89
CA HIS A 91 3.52 7.18 -10.14
C HIS A 91 5.01 7.35 -9.89
N GLU A 92 5.67 6.25 -9.48
CA GLU A 92 7.02 6.31 -8.96
C GLU A 92 8.07 5.98 -10.03
N HIS A 93 9.21 6.67 -9.93
CA HIS A 93 10.46 6.22 -10.50
C HIS A 93 11.26 5.48 -9.43
N ILE A 94 11.51 4.19 -9.64
CA ILE A 94 12.23 3.31 -8.72
C ILE A 94 13.65 3.11 -9.25
N LYS A 95 14.65 3.18 -8.36
CA LYS A 95 16.05 2.91 -8.67
C LYS A 95 16.72 2.10 -7.56
N LEU A 96 17.58 1.16 -7.96
CA LEU A 96 18.46 0.48 -7.02
C LEU A 96 19.63 1.40 -6.66
N GLU A 97 19.79 1.67 -5.38
CA GLU A 97 20.81 2.52 -4.79
C GLU A 97 21.60 1.78 -3.71
N GLY A 98 22.61 2.45 -3.16
CA GLY A 98 23.50 1.89 -2.16
C GLY A 98 24.64 1.04 -2.73
N PRO A 99 25.56 0.60 -1.86
CA PRO A 99 26.64 -0.31 -2.20
C PRO A 99 26.10 -1.72 -2.50
N ASP A 100 26.89 -2.57 -3.15
CA ASP A 100 26.44 -3.93 -3.55
C ASP A 100 26.17 -4.85 -2.35
N GLU A 101 26.80 -4.57 -1.19
CA GLU A 101 26.63 -5.33 0.04
C GLU A 101 25.36 -4.96 0.83
N ALA A 102 24.79 -3.78 0.57
CA ALA A 102 23.59 -3.29 1.22
C ALA A 102 22.73 -2.44 0.26
N PRO A 103 22.26 -3.02 -0.86
CA PRO A 103 21.49 -2.29 -1.83
C PRO A 103 20.07 -2.05 -1.31
N TYR A 104 19.46 -0.96 -1.76
CA TYR A 104 18.08 -0.63 -1.44
C TYR A 104 17.41 -0.03 -2.67
N PHE A 105 16.10 -0.25 -2.80
CA PHE A 105 15.34 0.55 -3.74
C PHE A 105 15.00 1.89 -3.10
N SER A 106 15.31 2.94 -3.84
CA SER A 106 14.85 4.31 -3.62
C SER A 106 13.79 4.59 -4.67
N SER A 107 12.67 5.17 -4.26
CA SER A 107 11.65 5.58 -5.22
C SER A 107 10.98 6.88 -4.81
N HIS A 108 10.55 7.61 -5.83
CA HIS A 108 9.90 8.90 -5.66
C HIS A 108 8.97 9.21 -6.82
N GLY A 109 7.96 10.04 -6.58
CA GLY A 109 7.06 10.51 -7.62
C GLY A 109 5.81 11.20 -7.11
N PRO A 110 5.00 11.77 -8.00
CA PRO A 110 3.74 12.40 -7.63
C PRO A 110 2.69 11.35 -7.20
N LEU A 111 1.77 11.78 -6.35
CA LEU A 111 0.52 11.03 -6.14
C LEU A 111 -0.47 11.42 -7.22
N THR A 112 -1.36 10.50 -7.54
CA THR A 112 -2.43 10.66 -8.52
C THR A 112 -3.72 10.13 -7.93
N ASP A 113 -4.86 10.66 -8.38
CA ASP A 113 -6.15 10.05 -8.05
C ASP A 113 -6.29 8.64 -8.67
N LEU A 114 -7.42 7.98 -8.42
CA LEU A 114 -7.68 6.65 -8.97
C LEU A 114 -7.88 6.64 -10.51
N GLN A 115 -8.01 7.80 -11.14
CA GLN A 115 -8.06 8.00 -12.59
C GLN A 115 -6.71 8.40 -13.20
N PHE A 116 -5.63 8.40 -12.41
CA PHE A 116 -4.27 8.79 -12.81
C PHE A 116 -4.08 10.29 -13.11
N ASN A 117 -4.96 11.16 -12.61
CA ASN A 117 -4.70 12.60 -12.63
C ASN A 117 -3.77 12.94 -11.47
N GLU A 118 -2.68 13.67 -11.73
CA GLU A 118 -1.76 14.12 -10.68
C GLU A 118 -2.49 15.00 -9.65
N ILE A 119 -2.26 14.70 -8.37
CA ILE A 119 -2.77 15.48 -7.25
C ILE A 119 -1.78 16.63 -7.01
N PRO A 120 -2.16 17.90 -7.21
CA PRO A 120 -1.24 19.03 -7.07
C PRO A 120 -0.61 19.10 -5.67
N GLY A 121 0.68 19.42 -5.61
CA GLY A 121 1.42 19.56 -4.35
C GLY A 121 1.58 18.27 -3.56
N SER A 122 1.37 17.12 -4.20
CA SER A 122 1.53 15.80 -3.58
C SER A 122 2.78 15.08 -4.08
N TRP A 123 3.39 14.31 -3.19
CA TRP A 123 4.62 13.57 -3.49
C TRP A 123 4.76 12.36 -2.57
N VAL A 124 5.48 11.33 -3.03
CA VAL A 124 5.93 10.23 -2.18
C VAL A 124 7.44 10.04 -2.33
N ASP A 125 8.08 9.73 -1.22
CA ASP A 125 9.43 9.20 -1.18
C ASP A 125 9.45 7.88 -0.42
N THR A 126 10.07 6.86 -0.98
CA THR A 126 10.10 5.51 -0.42
C THR A 126 11.53 4.98 -0.43
N THR A 127 11.88 4.25 0.62
CA THR A 127 13.13 3.50 0.69
C THR A 127 12.88 2.13 1.29
N PHE A 128 13.42 1.08 0.65
CA PHE A 128 13.38 -0.25 1.23
C PHE A 128 14.60 -1.10 0.85
N PRO A 129 15.19 -1.80 1.83
CA PRO A 129 16.34 -2.67 1.58
C PRO A 129 15.92 -3.87 0.74
N VAL A 130 16.83 -4.34 -0.12
CA VAL A 130 16.60 -5.53 -0.95
C VAL A 130 17.83 -6.41 -1.01
N ASP A 131 17.61 -7.67 -1.34
CA ASP A 131 18.66 -8.60 -1.72
C ASP A 131 18.38 -9.09 -3.15
N PRO A 132 19.01 -8.48 -4.17
CA PRO A 132 18.75 -8.82 -5.56
C PRO A 132 19.06 -10.28 -5.91
N SER A 133 19.91 -10.96 -5.13
CA SER A 133 20.22 -12.38 -5.36
C SER A 133 19.01 -13.29 -5.17
N LYS A 134 18.05 -12.87 -4.33
CA LYS A 134 16.81 -13.62 -4.04
C LYS A 134 15.68 -13.38 -5.04
N PHE A 135 15.85 -12.47 -6.00
CA PHE A 135 14.84 -12.26 -7.05
C PHE A 135 14.65 -13.49 -7.97
N GLY A 136 15.58 -14.45 -7.97
CA GLY A 136 15.45 -15.71 -8.71
C GLY A 136 14.40 -16.68 -8.13
N GLU A 137 13.95 -16.50 -6.89
CA GLU A 137 12.97 -17.36 -6.22
C GLU A 137 11.58 -17.30 -6.89
N THR A 138 11.33 -16.33 -7.75
CA THR A 138 10.06 -16.20 -8.49
C THR A 138 9.87 -17.21 -9.62
N GLY A 139 10.92 -17.96 -9.97
CA GLY A 139 10.85 -19.04 -10.96
C GLY A 139 10.28 -20.35 -10.41
N THR A 140 10.05 -20.45 -9.10
CA THR A 140 9.47 -21.64 -8.46
C THR A 140 7.98 -21.42 -8.17
N TRP A 141 7.17 -22.42 -8.47
CA TRP A 141 5.77 -22.41 -8.06
C TRP A 141 5.68 -22.47 -6.53
N PRO A 142 4.73 -21.73 -5.91
CA PRO A 142 4.59 -21.74 -4.47
C PRO A 142 4.22 -23.14 -3.95
N PRO A 143 4.71 -23.53 -2.77
CA PRO A 143 4.33 -24.79 -2.14
C PRO A 143 2.84 -24.75 -1.72
N THR A 144 2.29 -25.92 -1.45
CA THR A 144 0.95 -26.03 -0.86
C THR A 144 1.02 -25.62 0.61
N GLN A 145 0.15 -24.69 1.03
CA GLN A 145 0.05 -24.28 2.42
C GLN A 145 -0.48 -25.40 3.31
N VAL A 146 0.03 -25.45 4.55
CA VAL A 146 -0.33 -26.48 5.53
C VAL A 146 -1.76 -26.25 6.01
N GLN A 147 -2.54 -27.34 6.05
CA GLN A 147 -3.89 -27.35 6.61
C GLN A 147 -3.88 -27.73 8.09
N PRO A 148 -4.85 -27.26 8.89
CA PRO A 148 -5.90 -26.32 8.56
C PRO A 148 -5.46 -24.86 8.72
N PHE A 149 -6.10 -23.97 7.94
CA PHE A 149 -5.74 -22.55 7.87
C PHE A 149 -6.00 -21.74 9.14
N ASP A 150 -6.71 -22.28 10.12
CA ASP A 150 -7.03 -21.62 11.39
C ASP A 150 -5.99 -21.89 12.50
N ARG A 151 -4.90 -22.60 12.19
CA ARG A 151 -3.79 -22.83 13.11
C ARG A 151 -2.43 -22.85 12.42
N PRO A 152 -1.33 -22.54 13.15
CA PRO A 152 0.03 -22.69 12.62
C PRO A 152 0.38 -24.16 12.29
N PRO A 153 1.42 -24.39 11.46
CA PRO A 153 2.38 -23.42 10.91
C PRO A 153 1.96 -22.84 9.55
N VAL A 154 2.55 -21.68 9.21
CA VAL A 154 2.48 -21.08 7.86
C VAL A 154 3.73 -21.49 7.09
N ASP A 155 3.57 -21.89 5.82
CA ASP A 155 4.72 -22.13 4.94
C ASP A 155 5.14 -20.80 4.28
N ASN A 156 6.36 -20.34 4.61
CA ASN A 156 6.91 -19.05 4.21
C ASN A 156 8.00 -19.16 3.13
N THR A 157 8.12 -20.33 2.46
CA THR A 157 9.24 -20.65 1.53
C THR A 157 9.42 -19.64 0.39
N ASN A 158 8.35 -18.95 -0.03
CA ASN A 158 8.39 -17.92 -1.09
C ASN A 158 8.01 -16.52 -0.59
N THR A 159 8.01 -16.30 0.73
CA THR A 159 7.85 -14.97 1.32
C THR A 159 9.21 -14.49 1.76
N THR A 160 9.70 -13.45 1.12
CA THR A 160 11.01 -12.90 1.42
C THR A 160 10.97 -12.07 2.70
N ASN A 161 11.89 -12.26 3.64
CA ASN A 161 12.02 -11.42 4.85
C ASN A 161 12.67 -10.06 4.54
N HIS A 162 12.31 -9.40 3.44
CA HIS A 162 12.98 -8.21 2.91
C HIS A 162 12.64 -6.94 3.69
N GLY A 163 13.04 -6.94 4.95
CA GLY A 163 13.22 -5.75 5.78
C GLY A 163 12.00 -4.86 5.95
N TYR A 164 12.23 -3.79 6.70
CA TYR A 164 11.26 -2.74 6.88
C TYR A 164 11.58 -1.60 5.90
N SER A 165 10.53 -1.19 5.21
CA SER A 165 10.51 -0.02 4.35
C SER A 165 10.05 1.21 5.13
N LYS A 166 10.41 2.38 4.62
CA LYS A 166 9.81 3.65 5.03
C LYS A 166 9.27 4.38 3.81
N GLN A 167 8.10 4.98 3.95
CA GLN A 167 7.45 5.81 2.94
C GLN A 167 7.05 7.12 3.57
N ALA A 168 7.40 8.24 2.95
CA ALA A 168 6.92 9.56 3.31
C ALA A 168 5.93 10.03 2.25
N TYR A 169 4.71 10.35 2.66
CA TYR A 169 3.68 10.90 1.80
C TYR A 169 3.49 12.37 2.15
N PHE A 170 3.55 13.22 1.15
CA PHE A 170 3.45 14.66 1.26
C PHE A 170 2.21 15.15 0.51
N PHE A 171 1.53 16.12 1.10
CA PHE A 171 0.35 16.77 0.56
C PHE A 171 0.47 18.28 0.77
N ASN A 172 -0.29 19.06 0.01
CA ASN A 172 -0.36 20.51 0.15
C ASN A 172 1.03 21.17 0.15
N ASP A 173 1.85 20.86 -0.85
CA ASP A 173 3.21 21.38 -1.00
C ASP A 173 4.10 21.08 0.23
N HIS A 174 4.04 19.84 0.71
CA HIS A 174 4.76 19.32 1.89
C HIS A 174 4.36 19.94 3.24
N VAL A 175 3.27 20.72 3.32
CA VAL A 175 2.74 21.23 4.59
C VAL A 175 2.21 20.09 5.45
N ASP A 176 1.45 19.18 4.83
CA ASP A 176 0.90 18.01 5.48
C ASP A 176 1.68 16.77 5.04
N SER A 177 2.13 15.96 6.00
CA SER A 177 2.83 14.73 5.66
C SER A 177 2.64 13.66 6.71
N PHE A 178 2.85 12.41 6.31
CA PHE A 178 3.08 11.33 7.26
C PHE A 178 4.09 10.33 6.71
N VAL A 179 4.78 9.67 7.63
CA VAL A 179 5.73 8.60 7.34
C VAL A 179 5.14 7.29 7.81
N THR A 180 5.19 6.29 6.95
CA THR A 180 4.82 4.92 7.30
C THR A 180 6.03 4.03 7.32
N VAL A 181 6.04 3.06 8.22
CA VAL A 181 7.12 2.09 8.38
C VAL A 181 6.52 0.70 8.48
N GLY A 182 7.06 -0.25 7.73
CA GLY A 182 6.57 -1.63 7.78
C GLY A 182 7.19 -2.55 6.71
N PRO A 183 6.87 -3.86 6.74
CA PRO A 183 7.47 -4.83 5.84
C PRO A 183 7.11 -4.58 4.38
N SER A 184 8.09 -4.72 3.49
CA SER A 184 7.93 -4.68 2.04
C SER A 184 8.37 -5.99 1.39
N LEU A 185 7.68 -6.38 0.32
CA LEU A 185 7.88 -7.64 -0.38
C LEU A 185 8.06 -7.39 -1.88
N PRO A 186 9.28 -7.00 -2.33
CA PRO A 186 9.58 -6.89 -3.74
C PRO A 186 9.81 -8.27 -4.37
N LYS A 187 9.30 -8.45 -5.59
CA LYS A 187 9.48 -9.65 -6.40
C LYS A 187 9.72 -9.25 -7.86
N ILE A 188 10.55 -10.00 -8.57
CA ILE A 188 10.72 -9.84 -10.01
C ILE A 188 10.49 -11.18 -10.68
N VAL A 189 9.48 -11.27 -11.55
CA VAL A 189 9.14 -12.50 -12.27
C VAL A 189 9.51 -12.34 -13.73
N ARG A 190 10.26 -13.30 -14.28
CA ARG A 190 10.56 -13.31 -15.71
C ARG A 190 9.34 -13.75 -16.51
N THR A 191 9.09 -13.07 -17.62
CA THR A 191 7.98 -13.38 -18.51
C THR A 191 8.47 -14.19 -19.71
N SER A 192 7.58 -14.99 -20.32
CA SER A 192 7.94 -15.89 -21.43
C SER A 192 8.41 -15.17 -22.69
N ASN A 193 8.12 -13.88 -22.83
CA ASN A 193 8.58 -13.02 -23.92
C ASN A 193 10.01 -12.48 -23.73
N GLY A 194 10.72 -12.88 -22.66
CA GLY A 194 12.08 -12.41 -22.36
C GLY A 194 12.16 -11.12 -21.55
N GLY A 195 11.01 -10.57 -21.12
CA GLY A 195 10.92 -9.45 -20.20
C GLY A 195 10.85 -9.88 -18.73
N ALA A 196 10.47 -8.93 -17.87
CA ALA A 196 10.15 -9.21 -16.48
C ALA A 196 9.10 -8.25 -15.91
N GLN A 197 8.43 -8.70 -14.86
CA GLN A 197 7.48 -7.92 -14.08
C GLN A 197 8.03 -7.75 -12.66
N PHE A 198 8.20 -6.51 -12.23
CA PHE A 198 8.41 -6.16 -10.85
C PHE A 198 7.06 -6.05 -10.14
N TRP A 199 6.98 -6.61 -8.94
CA TRP A 199 5.86 -6.48 -8.00
C TRP A 199 6.39 -6.04 -6.65
N VAL A 200 5.63 -5.22 -5.95
CA VAL A 200 5.90 -4.89 -4.56
C VAL A 200 4.58 -4.84 -3.80
N GLY A 201 4.54 -5.46 -2.64
CA GLY A 201 3.48 -5.28 -1.66
C GLY A 201 4.09 -4.78 -0.35
N SER A 202 3.38 -3.91 0.36
CA SER A 202 3.84 -3.41 1.66
C SER A 202 2.66 -3.08 2.55
N ILE A 203 2.87 -3.26 3.85
CA ILE A 203 1.96 -2.81 4.89
C ILE A 203 2.76 -1.96 5.87
N GLY A 204 2.36 -0.71 6.06
CA GLY A 204 3.04 0.23 6.97
C GLY A 204 2.13 0.67 8.11
N VAL A 205 2.73 1.05 9.24
CA VAL A 205 2.06 1.82 10.29
C VAL A 205 2.48 3.28 10.19
N ILE A 206 1.58 4.23 10.46
CA ILE A 206 1.96 5.64 10.56
C ILE A 206 2.85 5.81 11.79
N ALA A 207 4.11 6.16 11.54
CA ALA A 207 5.15 6.32 12.55
C ALA A 207 5.41 7.79 12.88
N GLN A 208 5.08 8.70 11.96
CA GLN A 208 5.25 10.14 12.12
C GLN A 208 4.23 10.87 11.25
N GLY A 209 3.82 12.07 11.67
CA GLY A 209 3.07 12.99 10.83
C GLY A 209 3.35 14.45 11.16
N THR A 210 3.04 15.34 10.22
CA THR A 210 3.14 16.80 10.35
C THR A 210 1.83 17.45 9.87
N GLY A 211 1.63 18.71 10.23
CA GLY A 211 0.42 19.45 9.83
C GLY A 211 -0.84 18.75 10.36
N LYS A 212 -1.83 18.54 9.50
CA LYS A 212 -3.09 17.87 9.89
C LYS A 212 -2.91 16.41 10.31
N TYR A 213 -1.78 15.77 9.97
CA TYR A 213 -1.48 14.38 10.33
C TYR A 213 -0.57 14.25 11.56
N GLU A 214 -0.22 15.36 12.23
CA GLU A 214 0.56 15.31 13.46
C GLU A 214 -0.18 14.47 14.53
N GLY A 215 0.49 13.43 15.04
CA GLY A 215 -0.07 12.51 16.02
C GLY A 215 -1.13 11.54 15.47
N ALA A 216 -1.34 11.50 14.15
CA ALA A 216 -2.25 10.55 13.53
C ALA A 216 -1.78 9.10 13.75
N ARG A 217 -2.74 8.19 13.86
CA ARG A 217 -2.52 6.75 13.92
C ARG A 217 -3.15 6.10 12.70
N GLY A 218 -2.57 5.03 12.21
CA GLY A 218 -3.15 4.36 11.06
C GLY A 218 -2.23 3.33 10.45
N VAL A 219 -2.78 2.68 9.43
CA VAL A 219 -2.10 1.66 8.64
C VAL A 219 -2.22 2.00 7.17
N THR A 220 -1.20 1.62 6.42
CA THR A 220 -1.13 1.76 4.98
C THR A 220 -0.93 0.40 4.36
N THR A 221 -1.52 0.22 3.19
CA THR A 221 -1.19 -0.89 2.31
C THR A 221 -0.94 -0.32 0.95
N TYR A 222 0.11 -0.79 0.28
CA TYR A 222 0.27 -0.52 -1.14
C TYR A 222 0.67 -1.76 -1.90
N VAL A 223 0.24 -1.80 -3.16
CA VAL A 223 0.57 -2.85 -4.11
C VAL A 223 0.95 -2.18 -5.41
N GLY A 224 2.14 -2.51 -5.89
CA GLY A 224 2.74 -1.85 -7.04
C GLY A 224 3.32 -2.82 -8.04
N SER A 225 3.44 -2.34 -9.27
CA SER A 225 4.09 -3.10 -10.33
C SER A 225 4.84 -2.22 -11.32
N GLY A 226 5.93 -2.76 -11.86
CA GLY A 226 6.68 -2.20 -12.97
C GLY A 226 6.95 -3.28 -14.01
N TYR A 227 7.21 -2.89 -15.25
CA TYR A 227 7.45 -3.81 -16.35
C TYR A 227 8.75 -3.50 -17.09
N PHE A 228 9.48 -4.55 -17.46
CA PHE A 228 10.69 -4.48 -18.27
C PHE A 228 10.45 -5.25 -19.57
N ASP A 229 10.60 -4.56 -20.71
CA ASP A 229 10.51 -5.19 -22.04
C ASP A 229 11.57 -6.27 -22.26
N TYR A 230 12.74 -6.10 -21.62
CA TYR A 230 13.85 -7.02 -21.69
C TYR A 230 14.43 -7.23 -20.29
N TRP A 231 14.63 -8.49 -19.91
CA TRP A 231 15.30 -8.86 -18.67
C TRP A 231 16.63 -9.58 -18.95
N PRO A 232 17.79 -8.97 -18.60
CA PRO A 232 19.09 -9.58 -18.85
C PRO A 232 19.25 -10.93 -18.15
N THR A 233 19.98 -11.86 -18.77
CA THR A 233 20.27 -13.16 -18.15
C THR A 233 21.38 -13.08 -17.11
N ALA A 234 22.37 -12.21 -17.33
CA ALA A 234 23.52 -12.04 -16.45
C ALA A 234 23.18 -11.11 -15.28
N PHE A 235 23.54 -11.51 -14.06
CA PHE A 235 23.25 -10.76 -12.84
C PHE A 235 23.84 -9.32 -12.85
N PRO A 236 25.09 -9.08 -13.28
CA PRO A 236 25.62 -7.70 -13.36
C PRO A 236 24.80 -6.78 -14.28
N GLU A 237 24.25 -7.31 -15.38
CA GLU A 237 23.41 -6.55 -16.29
C GLU A 237 22.03 -6.26 -15.70
N GLN A 238 21.48 -7.19 -14.90
CA GLN A 238 20.24 -6.96 -14.14
C GLN A 238 20.43 -5.84 -13.12
N ILE A 239 21.54 -5.86 -12.37
CA ILE A 239 21.88 -4.79 -11.42
C ILE A 239 22.03 -3.46 -12.14
N ALA A 240 22.73 -3.41 -13.27
CA ALA A 240 22.88 -2.20 -14.06
C ALA A 240 21.52 -1.66 -14.53
N LEU A 241 20.60 -2.53 -14.98
CA LEU A 241 19.23 -2.16 -15.36
C LEU A 241 18.45 -1.57 -14.17
N LEU A 242 18.49 -2.22 -13.01
CA LEU A 242 17.80 -1.74 -11.81
C LEU A 242 18.39 -0.43 -11.27
N ARG A 243 19.71 -0.23 -11.38
CA ARG A 243 20.40 1.03 -11.04
C ARG A 243 20.15 2.15 -12.06
N ALA A 244 19.78 1.83 -13.30
CA ALA A 244 19.35 2.83 -14.28
C ALA A 244 17.98 3.41 -13.93
N GLY A 245 17.16 2.64 -13.21
CA GLY A 245 15.84 3.02 -12.75
C GLY A 245 14.73 2.66 -13.74
N PHE A 246 13.51 2.54 -13.24
CA PHE A 246 12.33 2.13 -13.99
C PHE A 246 11.07 2.80 -13.42
N LYS A 247 9.97 2.75 -14.17
CA LYS A 247 8.68 3.27 -13.71
C LYS A 247 7.87 2.17 -13.05
N ALA A 248 7.17 2.52 -11.98
CA ALA A 248 6.20 1.67 -11.34
C ALA A 248 4.90 2.45 -11.10
N LEU A 249 3.78 1.73 -11.15
CA LEU A 249 2.48 2.22 -10.73
C LEU A 249 2.10 1.48 -9.45
N ILE A 250 1.77 2.24 -8.42
CA ILE A 250 1.47 1.72 -7.09
C ILE A 250 0.09 2.20 -6.68
N GLY A 251 -0.80 1.30 -6.29
CA GLY A 251 -2.05 1.67 -5.61
C GLY A 251 -1.81 1.70 -4.11
N THR A 252 -2.17 2.80 -3.46
CA THR A 252 -1.95 3.03 -2.03
C THR A 252 -3.28 3.29 -1.34
N TYR A 253 -3.52 2.58 -0.23
CA TYR A 253 -4.71 2.72 0.60
C TYR A 253 -4.30 2.92 2.04
N LEU A 254 -4.96 3.85 2.73
CA LEU A 254 -4.66 4.20 4.09
C LEU A 254 -5.94 4.25 4.92
N LYS A 255 -5.85 3.74 6.14
CA LYS A 255 -6.83 3.98 7.21
C LYS A 255 -6.15 4.80 8.28
N VAL A 256 -6.72 5.96 8.58
CA VAL A 256 -6.12 6.98 9.44
C VAL A 256 -7.14 7.43 10.48
N VAL A 257 -6.69 7.61 11.72
CA VAL A 257 -7.41 8.31 12.77
C VAL A 257 -6.57 9.50 13.18
N LEU A 258 -7.14 10.69 13.05
CA LEU A 258 -6.46 11.94 13.42
C LEU A 258 -6.33 12.05 14.94
N ARG A 259 -5.30 12.77 15.40
CA ARG A 259 -4.94 12.90 16.81
C ARG A 259 -6.11 13.22 17.73
N ASP A 260 -6.99 14.15 17.33
CA ASP A 260 -8.14 14.59 18.14
C ASP A 260 -9.14 13.47 18.44
N ASN A 261 -9.09 12.37 17.66
CA ASN A 261 -9.92 11.19 17.82
C ASN A 261 -9.17 9.99 18.45
N VAL A 262 -7.90 10.15 18.79
CA VAL A 262 -7.09 9.13 19.46
C VAL A 262 -7.19 9.36 20.96
N ALA A 263 -7.67 8.36 21.71
CA ALA A 263 -7.66 8.44 23.17
C ALA A 263 -6.21 8.53 23.67
N GLU A 264 -5.90 9.54 24.49
CA GLU A 264 -4.64 9.60 25.20
C GLU A 264 -4.58 8.43 26.19
N GLN A 265 -3.51 7.63 26.13
CA GLN A 265 -3.23 6.71 27.22
C GLN A 265 -2.88 7.54 28.45
N SER A 266 -3.78 7.59 29.43
CA SER A 266 -3.47 8.11 30.75
C SER A 266 -2.31 7.31 31.32
N SER A 267 -1.20 7.98 31.62
CA SER A 267 -0.02 7.38 32.27
C SER A 267 -0.25 7.05 33.76
N GLY A 268 -1.46 6.61 34.12
CA GLY A 268 -1.86 6.32 35.50
C GLY A 268 -2.64 5.01 35.57
N GLU A 269 -2.03 4.04 36.27
CA GLU A 269 -2.67 2.95 37.00
C GLU A 269 -3.86 2.24 36.31
N ASP A 270 -3.58 1.47 35.27
CA ASP A 270 -4.37 0.27 34.96
C ASP A 270 -3.45 -0.70 34.19
N SER A 271 -2.53 -1.32 34.94
CA SER A 271 -1.86 -2.52 34.45
C SER A 271 -2.94 -3.55 34.14
N PRO A 272 -3.03 -4.10 32.92
CA PRO A 272 -3.88 -5.25 32.68
C PRO A 272 -3.47 -6.36 33.67
N PRO A 273 -4.41 -7.19 34.15
CA PRO A 273 -4.07 -8.30 35.02
C PRO A 273 -2.98 -9.12 34.34
N ALA A 274 -1.89 -9.36 35.07
CA ALA A 274 -0.78 -10.17 34.60
C ALA A 274 -1.37 -11.46 34.02
N TYR A 275 -1.11 -11.71 32.74
CA TYR A 275 -1.32 -13.02 32.18
C TYR A 275 -0.45 -13.98 33.02
N GLU A 276 -1.06 -14.98 33.63
CA GLU A 276 -0.28 -16.07 34.21
C GLU A 276 0.52 -16.69 33.06
N GLU A 277 1.85 -16.58 33.14
CA GLU A 277 2.78 -17.31 32.29
C GLU A 277 2.45 -18.81 32.42
N SER A 278 1.72 -19.36 31.46
CA SER A 278 1.78 -20.79 31.23
C SER A 278 3.21 -21.07 30.80
N GLN A 279 3.95 -21.80 31.64
CA GLN A 279 5.33 -22.22 31.42
C GLN A 279 5.51 -22.86 30.03
N GLY A 280 5.84 -22.03 29.04
CA GLY A 280 6.52 -22.40 27.81
C GLY A 280 7.98 -22.04 28.00
N THR A 281 8.83 -23.06 28.02
CA THR A 281 10.27 -22.96 28.27
C THR A 281 10.91 -21.89 27.38
N GLY A 282 11.61 -20.94 28.00
CA GLY A 282 12.26 -19.78 27.37
C GLY A 282 13.47 -20.11 26.51
N ASP A 283 13.32 -21.00 25.54
CA ASP A 283 14.37 -21.40 24.58
C ASP A 283 14.12 -20.85 23.16
N GLU A 284 12.99 -20.20 22.88
CA GLU A 284 12.62 -19.80 21.49
C GLU A 284 12.93 -18.34 21.12
N TRP A 285 13.27 -17.47 22.08
CA TRP A 285 13.63 -16.05 21.80
C TRP A 285 15.13 -15.77 21.78
N GLU A 286 15.98 -16.63 22.36
CA GLU A 286 17.45 -16.50 22.23
C GLU A 286 17.97 -16.97 20.85
N ALA A 287 17.23 -17.85 20.16
CA ALA A 287 17.62 -18.33 18.83
C ALA A 287 17.62 -17.22 17.75
N ALA A 288 16.76 -16.20 17.88
CA ALA A 288 16.70 -15.10 16.92
C ALA A 288 17.82 -14.07 17.09
N GLN A 289 18.45 -13.99 18.27
CA GLN A 289 19.63 -13.13 18.49
C GLN A 289 20.95 -13.89 18.31
N GLN A 290 21.04 -15.18 18.68
CA GLN A 290 22.27 -15.97 18.52
C GLN A 290 22.63 -16.27 17.05
N ASP A 291 21.66 -16.43 16.14
CA ASP A 291 21.96 -16.60 14.71
C ASP A 291 22.52 -15.31 14.04
N SER A 292 22.26 -14.15 14.65
CA SER A 292 22.80 -12.86 14.18
C SER A 292 24.23 -12.61 14.64
N GLU A 293 24.63 -13.13 15.81
CA GLU A 293 26.00 -13.01 16.35
C GLU A 293 26.91 -14.14 15.86
N ALA A 294 26.41 -15.37 15.68
CA ALA A 294 27.19 -16.51 15.18
C ALA A 294 27.62 -16.36 13.71
N SER A 295 26.96 -15.48 12.94
CA SER A 295 27.34 -15.15 11.56
C SER A 295 28.49 -14.13 11.48
N ILE A 296 28.83 -13.47 12.59
CA ILE A 296 29.90 -12.45 12.66
C ILE A 296 31.22 -13.05 13.19
N GLU A 297 31.18 -14.12 14.00
CA GLU A 297 32.39 -14.72 14.60
C GLU A 297 33.03 -15.89 13.83
N LEU A 298 32.50 -16.34 12.68
CA LEU A 298 33.12 -17.40 11.86
C LEU A 298 34.01 -16.88 10.70
N GLY A 299 34.50 -15.64 10.81
CA GLY A 299 35.39 -15.02 9.82
C GLY A 299 36.87 -14.90 10.20
N GLU A 300 37.23 -15.12 11.47
CA GLU A 300 38.60 -14.91 11.96
C GLU A 300 39.13 -16.17 12.64
N GLU A 301 39.86 -17.02 11.90
CA GLU A 301 41.17 -17.53 12.33
C GLU A 301 41.90 -18.33 11.23
N GLU A 302 43.13 -17.86 10.96
CA GLU A 302 44.33 -18.57 10.51
C GLU A 302 44.38 -19.24 9.12
N ARG A 303 44.87 -18.48 8.14
CA ARG A 303 45.85 -19.00 7.16
C ARG A 303 47.23 -18.42 7.46
N ASP A 304 47.95 -19.11 8.34
CA ASP A 304 49.38 -18.93 8.58
C ASP A 304 50.17 -19.34 7.32
N PHE A 305 50.67 -18.35 6.57
CA PHE A 305 51.65 -18.55 5.49
C PHE A 305 53.03 -18.10 5.97
N GLY A 306 53.62 -18.88 6.88
CA GLY A 306 55.02 -18.76 7.27
C GLY A 306 55.97 -19.51 6.34
N GLY A 307 56.76 -18.76 5.56
CA GLY A 307 58.17 -19.10 5.32
C GLY A 307 58.55 -19.84 4.03
N GLN A 308 59.07 -19.10 3.04
CA GLN A 308 60.03 -19.63 2.06
C GLN A 308 61.26 -20.25 2.76
N PRO A 309 61.93 -21.23 2.12
CA PRO A 309 63.24 -20.87 1.58
C PRO A 309 63.64 -21.55 0.25
N LYS A 310 64.26 -20.70 -0.59
CA LYS A 310 65.51 -20.91 -1.33
C LYS A 310 65.56 -21.87 -2.53
N SER A 311 65.97 -21.25 -3.64
CA SER A 311 66.62 -21.86 -4.79
C SER A 311 67.84 -22.73 -4.43
N LYS A 312 67.97 -23.87 -5.12
CA LYS A 312 69.26 -24.44 -5.55
C LYS A 312 69.08 -25.48 -6.67
N ARG A 313 69.88 -25.30 -7.72
CA ARG A 313 70.12 -26.19 -8.87
C ARG A 313 70.48 -27.64 -8.44
N ARG A 314 70.01 -28.66 -9.18
CA ARG A 314 70.83 -29.51 -10.09
C ARG A 314 70.08 -30.74 -10.62
N ARG A 315 70.15 -30.90 -11.96
CA ARG A 315 70.32 -32.12 -12.79
C ARG A 315 69.86 -33.49 -12.26
N SER A 316 69.02 -34.15 -13.05
CA SER A 316 69.41 -35.30 -13.89
C SER A 316 68.61 -35.25 -15.18
#